data_AF-A0A7V8YCU9-F1
#
_entry.id   AF-A0A7V8YCU9-F1
#
_cell.length_a   1.000
_cell.length_b   1.000
_cell.length_c   1.000
_cell.angle_alpha   90.00
_cell.angle_beta   90.00
_cell.angle_gamma   90.00
#
_symmetry.space_group_name_H-M   'P 1'
#
loop_
_entity.id
_entity.type
_entity.pdbx_description
1 polymer ?
#
loop_
_entity_poly.entity_id
_entity_poly.type
_entity_poly.pdbx_seq_one_letter_code
_entity_poly.pdbx_strand_id
1 'polypeptide(L)' 'MIALEGVSKRWTSDGPWVVRDLALHVARGELVALIGASGCGKTTT' A
#
# COMPACT_ATOMS: atom_id res chain seq x y z
N MET A 1 0.38 7.79 -15.03
CA MET A 1 -0.30 8.16 -13.78
C MET A 1 -0.81 6.88 -13.20
N ILE A 2 -0.46 6.61 -11.95
CA ILE A 2 -0.89 5.43 -11.20
C ILE A 2 -1.82 5.93 -10.10
N ALA A 3 -2.97 5.29 -9.94
CA ALA A 3 -3.92 5.59 -8.89
C ALA A 3 -4.37 4.29 -8.21
N LEU A 4 -4.26 4.27 -6.88
CA LEU A 4 -4.81 3.25 -6.00
C LEU A 4 -5.90 3.92 -5.17
N GLU A 5 -7.09 3.31 -5.14
CA GLU A 5 -8.24 3.82 -4.39
C GLU A 5 -8.81 2.70 -3.53
N GLY A 6 -8.78 2.88 -2.21
CA GLY A 6 -9.36 1.94 -1.24
C GLY A 6 -8.72 0.55 -1.21
N VAL A 7 -7.45 0.43 -1.60
CA VAL A 7 -6.78 -0.88 -1.70
C VAL A 7 -6.55 -1.47 -0.30
N SER A 8 -7.06 -2.68 -0.09
CA SER A 8 -6.89 -3.42 1.15
C SER A 8 -6.33 -4.81 0.86
N LYS A 9 -5.37 -5.27 1.66
CA LYS A 9 -4.71 -6.57 1.49
C LYS A 9 -4.43 -7.25 2.83
N ARG A 10 -4.76 -8.54 2.86
CA ARG A 10 -4.42 -9.50 3.91
C ARG A 10 -4.08 -10.83 3.26
N TRP A 11 -3.25 -11.63 3.92
CA TRP A 11 -2.78 -12.91 3.37
C TRP A 11 -3.74 -14.07 3.65
N THR A 12 -4.47 -14.00 4.75
CA THR A 12 -5.48 -15.00 5.13
C THR A 12 -6.82 -14.32 5.38
N SER A 13 -7.93 -15.05 5.23
CA SER A 13 -9.28 -14.53 5.46
C SER A 13 -9.52 -14.07 6.90
N ASP A 14 -8.77 -14.64 7.85
CA ASP A 14 -8.98 -14.41 9.28
C ASP A 14 -7.81 -13.62 9.88
N GLY A 15 -6.79 -13.32 9.06
CA GLY A 15 -5.60 -12.58 9.46
C GLY A 15 -5.80 -11.07 9.49
N PRO A 16 -4.87 -10.34 10.12
CA PRO A 16 -4.91 -8.89 10.16
C PRO A 16 -4.73 -8.29 8.76
N TRP A 17 -5.31 -7.11 8.56
CA TRP A 17 -5.02 -6.31 7.38
C TRP A 17 -3.57 -5.83 7.43
N VAL A 18 -2.82 -6.12 6.38
CA VAL A 18 -1.44 -5.62 6.20
C VAL A 18 -1.46 -4.25 5.56
N VAL A 19 -2.40 -4.04 4.63
CA VAL A 19 -2.76 -2.75 4.05
C VAL A 19 -4.27 -2.64 4.16
N ARG A 20 -4.78 -1.50 4.63
CA ARG A 20 -6.21 -1.24 4.76
C ARG A 20 -6.52 0.14 4.22
N ASP A 21 -7.42 0.19 3.24
CA ASP A 21 -7.96 1.41 2.66
C ASP A 21 -6.88 2.38 2.15
N LEU A 22 -5.90 1.86 1.41
CA LEU A 22 -4.83 2.67 0.85
C LEU A 22 -5.33 3.46 -0.37
N ALA A 23 -5.17 4.78 -0.29
CA ALA A 23 -5.28 5.68 -1.41
C ALA A 23 -3.91 6.28 -1.74
N LEU A 24 -3.45 6.11 -2.98
CA LEU A 24 -2.15 6.62 -3.46
C LEU A 24 -2.27 7.08 -4.90
N HIS A 25 -1.83 8.30 -5.18
CA HIS A 25 -1.73 8.84 -6.54
C HIS A 25 -0.27 9.17 -6.84
N VAL A 26 0.20 8.71 -8.01
CA VAL A 26 1.54 9.01 -8.51
C VAL A 26 1.42 9.61 -9.91
N ALA A 27 1.84 10.86 -10.03
CA ALA A 27 1.85 11.59 -11.27
C ALA A 27 2.92 11.07 -12.24
N ARG A 28 2.81 11.45 -13.52
CA ARG A 28 3.82 11.06 -14.50
C ARG A 28 5.14 11.78 -14.20
N GLY A 29 6.22 11.02 -14.07
CA GLY A 29 7.56 11.54 -13.76
C GLY A 29 7.81 11.80 -12.27
N GLU A 30 6.84 11.48 -11.41
CA GLU A 30 6.99 11.61 -9.96
C GLU A 30 7.77 10.42 -9.38
N LEU A 31 8.75 10.72 -8.53
CA LEU A 31 9.47 9.73 -7.74
C LEU A 31 8.89 9.70 -6.33
N VAL A 32 8.35 8.55 -5.93
CA VAL A 32 7.77 8.33 -4.61
C VAL A 32 8.54 7.23 -3.88
N ALA A 33 8.83 7.43 -2.61
CA ALA A 33 9.45 6.44 -1.74
C ALA A 33 8.49 6.03 -0.61
N LEU A 34 8.26 4.72 -0.46
CA LEU A 34 7.47 4.18 0.63
C LEU A 34 8.37 3.75 1.79
N ILE A 35 8.26 4.41 2.93
CA ILE A 35 9.15 4.26 4.09
C ILE A 35 8.36 3.90 5.36
N GLY A 36 9.03 3.26 6.32
CA GLY A 36 8.42 2.76 7.56
C GLY A 36 9.14 1.54 8.14
N ALA A 37 8.81 1.20 9.39
CA ALA A 37 9.44 0.11 10.15
C ALA A 37 9.31 -1.27 9.44
N SER A 38 10.20 -2.22 9.77
CA SER A 38 10.09 -3.58 9.23
C SER A 38 8.73 -4.20 9.57
N GLY A 39 8.12 -4.92 8.62
CA GLY A 39 6.81 -5.54 8.78
C GLY A 39 5.59 -4.62 8.59
N CYS A 40 5.75 -3.31 8.39
CA CYS A 40 4.60 -2.38 8.27
C CYS A 40 3.85 -2.42 6.93
N GLY A 41 4.11 -3.39 6.06
CA GLY A 41 3.36 -3.57 4.80
C GLY A 41 3.94 -2.92 3.54
N LYS A 42 5.15 -2.34 3.59
CA LYS A 42 5.77 -1.65 2.43
C LYS A 42 5.88 -2.50 1.17
N THR A 43 6.46 -3.70 1.26
CA THR A 43 6.60 -4.63 0.10
C THR A 43 5.27 -5.23 -0.31
N THR A 44 4.26 -5.15 0.57
CA THR A 44 2.93 -5.72 0.31
C THR A 44 2.02 -4.75 -0.44
N THR A 45 2.27 -3.44 -0.28
CA THR A 45 1.66 -2.31 -0.98
C THR A 45 2.14 -2.28 -2.44
#